data_AF-A0A951MXF6-F1
#
_entry.id   AF-A0A951MXF6-F1
#
_cell.length_a   1.000
_cell.length_b   1.000
_cell.length_c   1.000
_cell.angle_alpha   90.00
_cell.angle_beta   90.00
_cell.angle_gamma   90.00
#
_symmetry.space_group_name_H-M   'P 1'
#
loop_
_entity.id
_entity.type
_entity.pdbx_description
1 polymer ?
#
loop_
_entity_poly.entity_id
_entity_poly.type
_entity_poly.pdbx_seq_one_letter_code
_entity_poly.pdbx_strand_id
1 'polypeptide(L)'
;MSLRGRVSQRQPPGSSRVGDRAVIVGSEPRIPAETDVVALLDEAKAAFYHDPNVIGVGIGSKRKGGVPHTDEPALIVYVKQKLPKNEVSQKNLIPPTFKSVTTDIWQPFGPDAPREPQGFVEGHRHADDMMFVDWARLHEQWTAEAEAQPDVQLHGGGVQEFGDVAVIQDDGTLIRTINGQQQVDWVRAYKLLRTVQPDIYDFVTFFTDSAHGMPPQGGSSWYSFVFNDTQGIGLGAFNNRAAYGSNVLQGIMFLNQGHFSLWRYVMLQEQGHRWSAFARYRDAASGPLMNDHMLGGWAHWDYAFDDDRSPMDYDIYDWVAQNGNFDRVTLTSAERSYCNLDLYLMGLLGPEDVGDFSLLSNISQVSGNTYSATTKRLTAQNIVWAEGTRVPEVATSPKLFKNAFVVLTGDMSRVHDLVDRVDFLRLAFERDFHEATKALGRVDTTLGPLRVDLTPSQVRALTGGGYANLHRHFIRTSDLRISGTQFSGTLSPGQTQLWFTHSWPVDLNVDWTVRPTTVSGGGPKITWTVETERPSAGFITYWIRIRNMSSETLSFEARYSTFR
;
A
#
# COMPACT_ATOMS: atom_id res chain seq x y z
N MET A 1 33.35 -48.21 -26.82
CA MET A 1 33.89 -46.93 -27.35
C MET A 1 32.76 -46.24 -28.12
N SER A 2 31.96 -45.38 -27.46
CA SER A 2 30.94 -44.53 -28.09
C SER A 2 30.38 -43.51 -27.07
N LEU A 3 30.51 -42.24 -27.45
CA LEU A 3 29.67 -41.05 -27.22
C LEU A 3 28.72 -40.97 -26.01
N ARG A 4 28.92 -39.95 -25.16
CA ARG A 4 27.89 -38.99 -24.69
C ARG A 4 28.55 -37.77 -24.04
N GLY A 5 28.35 -36.60 -24.63
CA GLY A 5 28.81 -35.30 -24.11
C GLY A 5 27.98 -34.83 -22.91
N ARG A 6 28.64 -34.25 -21.91
CA ARG A 6 28.00 -33.54 -20.80
C ARG A 6 28.23 -32.05 -21.00
N VAL A 7 27.15 -31.33 -21.27
CA VAL A 7 27.11 -29.87 -21.17
C VAL A 7 27.14 -29.53 -19.68
N SER A 8 28.20 -28.88 -19.23
CA SER A 8 28.30 -28.27 -17.90
C SER A 8 27.62 -26.90 -17.96
N GLN A 9 26.40 -26.80 -17.43
CA GLN A 9 25.83 -25.50 -17.07
C GLN A 9 26.59 -24.99 -15.85
N ARG A 10 27.30 -23.87 -16.02
CA ARG A 10 27.83 -23.09 -14.88
C ARG A 10 26.65 -22.48 -14.13
N GLN A 11 26.46 -22.89 -12.88
CA GLN A 11 25.66 -22.13 -11.91
C GLN A 11 26.31 -20.75 -11.69
N PRO A 12 25.53 -19.66 -11.61
CA PRO A 12 26.02 -18.40 -11.07
C PRO A 12 26.30 -18.53 -9.56
N PRO A 13 27.35 -17.90 -9.03
CA PRO A 13 27.71 -18.02 -7.63
C PRO A 13 26.78 -17.17 -6.75
N GLY A 14 26.30 -17.75 -5.64
CA GLY A 14 25.89 -16.99 -4.46
C GLY A 14 24.40 -16.95 -4.13
N SER A 15 23.69 -18.09 -4.04
CA SER A 15 22.54 -18.16 -3.14
C SER A 15 23.07 -18.32 -1.70
N SER A 16 23.28 -17.22 -1.00
CA SER A 16 23.50 -17.28 0.44
C SER A 16 22.24 -17.85 1.08
N ARG A 17 22.36 -19.02 1.70
CA ARG A 17 21.36 -19.51 2.67
C ARG A 17 21.13 -18.39 3.68
N VAL A 18 19.88 -17.92 3.76
CA VAL A 18 19.41 -17.08 4.84
C VAL A 18 19.65 -17.88 6.12
N GLY A 19 20.68 -17.50 6.86
CA GLY A 19 20.98 -18.08 8.15
C GLY A 19 20.03 -17.48 9.17
N ASP A 20 19.38 -18.36 9.94
CA ASP A 20 18.62 -18.06 11.15
C ASP A 20 19.46 -17.29 12.18
N ARG A 21 19.63 -15.98 11.96
CA ARG A 21 19.93 -15.06 13.04
C ARG A 21 18.60 -14.64 13.62
N ALA A 22 18.30 -15.16 14.81
CA ALA A 22 17.25 -14.66 15.68
C ALA A 22 17.29 -13.12 15.67
N VAL A 23 16.30 -12.51 15.03
CA VAL A 23 16.05 -11.08 15.15
C VAL A 23 15.80 -10.85 16.63
N ILE A 24 16.72 -10.13 17.28
CA ILE A 24 16.56 -9.72 18.67
C ILE A 24 15.35 -8.81 18.70
N VAL A 25 14.27 -9.34 19.28
CA VAL A 25 12.99 -8.68 19.51
C VAL A 25 13.20 -7.64 20.60
N GLY A 26 13.62 -6.43 20.20
CA GLY A 26 13.55 -5.23 21.03
C GLY A 26 12.19 -4.57 20.81
N SER A 27 11.53 -4.11 21.86
CA SER A 27 10.34 -3.28 21.74
C SER A 27 10.68 -2.03 20.90
N GLU A 28 9.87 -1.80 19.87
CA GLU A 28 9.84 -0.57 19.07
C GLU A 28 9.48 0.66 19.94
N PRO A 29 9.83 1.89 19.52
CA PRO A 29 9.75 3.08 20.37
C PRO A 29 8.30 3.44 20.65
N ARG A 30 7.96 3.49 21.94
CA ARG A 30 6.62 3.86 22.38
C ARG A 30 6.53 5.36 22.58
N ILE A 31 5.73 6.02 21.77
CA ILE A 31 5.39 7.41 21.97
C ILE A 31 4.70 7.54 23.33
N PRO A 32 5.08 8.51 24.17
CA PRO A 32 4.40 8.71 25.45
C PRO A 32 2.89 8.84 25.23
N ALA A 33 2.10 8.07 25.98
CA ALA A 33 0.65 7.89 25.78
C ALA A 33 -0.15 9.21 25.77
N GLU A 34 0.39 10.25 26.41
CA GLU A 34 -0.15 11.60 26.49
C GLU A 34 0.15 12.47 25.25
N THR A 35 1.02 12.01 24.35
CA THR A 35 1.46 12.79 23.19
C THR A 35 0.37 12.77 22.12
N ASP A 36 -0.14 13.95 21.77
CA ASP A 36 -0.88 14.15 20.53
C ASP A 36 0.14 14.32 19.40
N VAL A 37 0.42 13.24 18.67
CA VAL A 37 1.44 13.25 17.61
C VAL A 37 1.06 14.17 16.46
N VAL A 38 -0.22 14.26 16.13
CA VAL A 38 -0.69 15.14 15.06
C VAL A 38 -0.38 16.59 15.42
N ALA A 39 -0.82 17.01 16.61
CA ALA A 39 -0.54 18.37 17.10
C ALA A 39 0.96 18.64 17.22
N LEU A 40 1.74 17.66 17.70
CA LEU A 40 3.19 17.76 17.81
C LEU A 40 3.87 18.02 16.46
N LEU A 41 3.49 17.28 15.42
CA LEU A 41 4.07 17.42 14.08
C LEU A 41 3.68 18.78 13.46
N ASP A 42 2.43 19.23 13.61
CA ASP A 42 2.00 20.54 13.11
C ASP A 42 2.73 21.70 13.80
N GLU A 43 2.88 21.63 15.12
CA GLU A 43 3.65 22.62 15.88
C GLU A 43 5.14 22.58 15.51
N ALA A 44 5.72 21.40 15.26
CA ALA A 44 7.10 21.26 14.82
C ALA A 44 7.32 21.85 13.42
N LYS A 45 6.39 21.65 12.48
CA LYS A 45 6.42 22.31 11.17
C LYS A 45 6.43 23.83 11.33
N ALA A 46 5.48 24.37 12.11
CA ALA A 46 5.41 25.80 12.38
C ALA A 46 6.68 26.37 13.03
N ALA A 47 7.32 25.58 13.91
CA ALA A 47 8.51 26.00 14.63
C ALA A 47 9.82 25.88 13.83
N PHE A 48 9.93 24.96 12.87
CA PHE A 48 11.21 24.61 12.23
C PHE A 48 11.26 24.91 10.73
N TYR A 49 10.12 25.06 10.05
CA TYR A 49 10.08 25.29 8.59
C TYR A 49 10.51 26.70 8.17
N HIS A 50 10.86 27.59 9.11
CA HIS A 50 11.55 28.84 8.75
C HIS A 50 12.99 28.60 8.26
N ASP A 51 13.59 27.43 8.55
CA ASP A 51 14.89 27.04 8.03
C ASP A 51 14.74 26.30 6.69
N PRO A 52 15.28 26.81 5.56
CA PRO A 52 15.23 26.12 4.27
C PRO A 52 16.01 24.81 4.25
N ASN A 53 16.90 24.55 5.22
CA ASN A 53 17.58 23.27 5.38
C ASN A 53 16.65 22.17 5.93
N VAL A 54 15.59 22.52 6.65
CA VAL A 54 14.59 21.56 7.15
C VAL A 54 13.63 21.19 6.02
N ILE A 55 13.46 19.89 5.80
CA ILE A 55 12.71 19.30 4.68
C ILE A 55 11.66 18.29 5.13
N GLY A 56 11.41 18.18 6.43
CA GLY A 56 10.45 17.22 6.96
C GLY A 56 10.49 17.19 8.48
N VAL A 57 9.39 16.76 9.09
CA VAL A 57 9.34 16.36 10.50
C VAL A 57 8.51 15.08 10.59
N GLY A 58 8.94 14.16 11.44
CA GLY A 58 8.28 12.87 11.64
C GLY A 58 8.56 12.30 13.02
N ILE A 59 7.97 11.15 13.31
CA ILE A 59 8.26 10.41 14.55
C ILE A 59 9.04 9.15 14.20
N GLY A 60 10.03 8.82 15.02
CA GLY A 60 10.79 7.60 14.89
C GLY A 60 11.69 7.34 16.09
N SER A 61 12.65 6.44 15.91
CA SER A 61 13.68 6.16 16.91
C SER A 61 14.80 7.20 16.87
N LYS A 62 15.28 7.61 18.05
CA LYS A 62 16.51 8.39 18.16
C LYS A 62 17.70 7.62 17.62
N ARG A 63 18.58 8.26 16.84
CA ARG A 63 19.79 7.62 16.30
C ARG A 63 21.03 8.06 17.06
N LYS A 64 21.86 7.10 17.49
CA LYS A 64 23.20 7.38 18.06
C LYS A 64 24.24 6.69 17.19
N GLY A 65 25.18 7.46 16.66
CA GLY A 65 26.17 6.95 15.69
C GLY A 65 25.52 6.35 14.43
N GLY A 66 24.36 6.84 14.01
CA GLY A 66 23.59 6.32 12.87
C GLY A 66 22.73 5.10 13.19
N VAL A 67 22.86 4.51 14.38
CA VAL A 67 22.07 3.34 14.80
C VAL A 67 20.80 3.80 15.53
N PRO A 68 19.60 3.38 15.09
CA PRO A 68 18.36 3.69 15.77
C PRO A 68 18.26 2.96 17.13
N HIS A 69 17.88 3.68 18.16
CA HIS A 69 17.57 3.20 19.50
C HIS A 69 16.06 3.10 19.65
N THR A 70 15.54 1.88 19.48
CA THR A 70 14.10 1.59 19.46
C THR A 70 13.44 1.77 20.81
N ASP A 71 14.17 1.99 21.89
CA ASP A 71 13.63 2.32 23.21
C ASP A 71 13.50 3.84 23.44
N GLU A 72 13.96 4.67 22.50
CA GLU A 72 14.01 6.13 22.61
C GLU A 72 13.20 6.79 21.48
N PRO A 73 11.88 6.99 21.63
CA PRO A 73 11.07 7.75 20.68
C PRO A 73 11.58 9.19 20.56
N ALA A 74 11.59 9.71 19.33
CA ALA A 74 12.00 11.06 19.05
C ALA A 74 11.17 11.71 17.93
N LEU A 75 11.00 13.03 18.06
CA LEU A 75 10.66 13.89 16.94
C LEU A 75 11.90 14.01 16.05
N ILE A 76 11.81 13.45 14.84
CA ILE A 76 12.89 13.48 13.85
C ILE A 76 12.71 14.74 12.99
N VAL A 77 13.71 15.60 12.98
CA VAL A 77 13.79 16.76 12.06
C VAL A 77 14.66 16.36 10.88
N TYR A 78 14.06 16.25 9.70
CA TYR A 78 14.74 15.88 8.46
C TYR A 78 15.37 17.12 7.83
N VAL A 79 16.64 17.04 7.47
CA VAL A 79 17.41 18.15 6.90
C VAL A 79 18.11 17.77 5.60
N LYS A 80 18.30 18.73 4.69
CA LYS A 80 19.12 18.52 3.47
C LYS A 80 20.53 18.15 3.86
N GLN A 81 21.12 18.91 4.79
CA GLN A 81 22.48 18.72 5.30
C GLN A 81 22.53 18.80 6.82
N LYS A 82 23.21 17.85 7.47
CA LYS A 82 23.62 18.00 8.87
C LYS A 82 24.81 18.94 8.95
N LEU A 83 24.67 20.02 9.71
CA LEU A 83 25.71 21.02 9.94
C LEU A 83 26.26 20.91 11.37
N PRO A 84 27.57 21.16 11.59
CA PRO A 84 28.13 21.33 12.92
C PRO A 84 27.40 22.42 13.72
N LYS A 85 27.25 22.24 15.03
CA LYS A 85 26.49 23.16 15.89
C LYS A 85 26.98 24.62 15.81
N ASN A 86 28.28 24.83 15.60
CA ASN A 86 28.90 26.16 15.46
C ASN A 86 28.66 26.83 14.10
N GLU A 87 28.12 26.09 13.12
CA GLU A 87 27.75 26.60 11.79
C GLU A 87 26.25 26.86 11.66
N VAL A 88 25.45 26.44 12.64
CA VAL A 88 24.00 26.67 12.69
C VAL A 88 23.70 27.95 13.47
N SER A 89 22.94 28.86 12.85
CA SER A 89 22.51 30.08 13.54
C SER A 89 21.65 29.76 14.77
N GLN A 90 21.69 30.60 15.80
CA GLN A 90 20.91 30.38 17.03
C GLN A 90 19.40 30.20 16.77
N LYS A 91 18.87 30.85 15.72
CA LYS A 91 17.47 30.75 15.29
C LYS A 91 17.13 29.37 14.68
N ASN A 92 18.12 28.69 14.11
CA ASN A 92 17.93 27.41 13.41
C ASN A 92 18.38 26.20 14.25
N LEU A 93 18.85 26.43 15.47
CA LEU A 93 19.17 25.33 16.38
C LEU A 93 17.88 24.61 16.79
N ILE A 94 17.84 23.31 16.50
CA ILE A 94 16.79 22.42 17.01
C ILE A 94 17.07 22.15 18.50
N PRO A 95 16.13 22.44 19.41
CA PRO A 95 16.31 22.18 20.84
C PRO A 95 16.33 20.66 21.07
N PRO A 96 17.08 20.14 22.07
CA PRO A 96 17.18 18.68 22.33
C PRO A 96 15.85 18.02 22.73
N THR A 97 14.86 18.82 23.10
CA THR A 97 13.47 18.40 23.34
C THR A 97 12.52 19.44 22.75
N PHE A 98 11.39 18.98 22.23
CA PHE A 98 10.30 19.82 21.74
C PHE A 98 8.99 19.27 22.29
N LYS A 99 8.24 20.11 23.02
CA LYS A 99 6.96 19.72 23.66
C LYS A 99 7.08 18.42 24.48
N SER A 100 8.15 18.32 25.27
CA SER A 100 8.49 17.16 26.13
C SER A 100 8.91 15.88 25.40
N VAL A 101 8.97 15.90 24.06
CA VAL A 101 9.49 14.79 23.25
C VAL A 101 10.95 15.05 22.90
N THR A 102 11.80 14.03 23.00
CA THR A 102 13.20 14.12 22.57
C THR A 102 13.27 14.44 21.08
N THR A 103 14.21 15.28 20.64
CA THR A 103 14.43 15.51 19.21
C THR A 103 15.64 14.74 18.70
N ASP A 104 15.62 14.38 17.43
CA ASP A 104 16.79 13.96 16.67
C ASP A 104 16.82 14.67 15.32
N ILE A 105 18.01 14.77 14.71
CA ILE A 105 18.19 15.38 13.39
C ILE A 105 18.62 14.27 12.44
N TRP A 106 17.98 14.15 11.28
CA TRP A 106 18.31 13.14 10.28
C TRP A 106 18.55 13.76 8.90
N GLN A 107 19.51 13.19 8.16
CA GLN A 107 19.85 13.62 6.80
C GLN A 107 19.53 12.46 5.84
N PRO A 108 18.32 12.41 5.27
CA PRO A 108 17.88 11.28 4.46
C PRO A 108 18.68 11.11 3.16
N PHE A 109 19.28 12.19 2.65
CA PHE A 109 20.06 12.21 1.40
C PHE A 109 21.57 12.35 1.66
N GLY A 110 22.03 11.88 2.81
CA GLY A 110 23.44 11.98 3.22
C GLY A 110 24.33 10.91 2.59
N PRO A 111 25.64 10.94 2.89
CA PRO A 111 26.58 9.89 2.47
C PRO A 111 26.19 8.47 2.91
N ASP A 112 25.46 8.38 4.02
CA ASP A 112 24.98 7.12 4.60
C ASP A 112 23.64 6.64 4.00
N ALA A 113 23.05 7.42 3.08
CA ALA A 113 21.83 7.02 2.40
C ALA A 113 22.08 5.77 1.53
N PRO A 114 21.18 4.77 1.57
CA PRO A 114 21.32 3.58 0.74
C PRO A 114 21.25 3.94 -0.75
N ARG A 115 22.22 3.41 -1.52
CA ARG A 115 22.27 3.57 -2.98
C ARG A 115 21.69 2.40 -3.75
N GLU A 116 21.77 1.22 -3.14
CA GLU A 116 21.20 -0.01 -3.67
C GLU A 116 19.84 -0.31 -3.02
N PRO A 117 18.98 -1.11 -3.66
CA PRO A 117 17.79 -1.64 -3.00
C PRO A 117 18.19 -2.44 -1.75
N GLN A 118 17.57 -2.12 -0.62
CA GLN A 118 17.73 -2.89 0.61
C GLN A 118 16.79 -4.08 0.58
N GLY A 119 17.09 -5.11 1.38
CA GLY A 119 16.10 -6.15 1.64
C GLY A 119 14.88 -5.50 2.30
N PHE A 120 13.68 -5.91 1.94
CA PHE A 120 12.45 -5.26 2.39
C PHE A 120 12.39 -5.06 3.93
N VAL A 121 12.68 -6.12 4.68
CA VAL A 121 12.72 -6.09 6.16
C VAL A 121 13.84 -5.17 6.68
N GLU A 122 14.96 -5.02 5.97
CA GLU A 122 16.08 -4.16 6.37
C GLU A 122 15.85 -2.69 5.96
N GLY A 123 15.07 -2.47 4.90
CA GLY A 123 14.85 -1.15 4.28
C GLY A 123 13.73 -0.32 4.90
N HIS A 124 12.94 -0.90 5.79
CA HIS A 124 11.78 -0.23 6.37
C HIS A 124 12.03 1.15 6.94
N ARG A 125 13.10 1.30 7.72
CA ARG A 125 13.43 2.58 8.35
C ARG A 125 13.74 3.67 7.35
N HIS A 126 14.30 3.27 6.20
CA HIS A 126 14.51 4.20 5.10
C HIS A 126 13.18 4.57 4.44
N ALA A 127 12.23 3.63 4.31
CA ALA A 127 10.87 3.92 3.87
C ALA A 127 10.18 4.95 4.79
N ASP A 128 10.27 4.74 6.12
CA ASP A 128 9.71 5.66 7.12
C ASP A 128 10.31 7.07 6.96
N ASP A 129 11.63 7.14 6.77
CA ASP A 129 12.32 8.40 6.55
C ASP A 129 11.84 9.11 5.27
N MET A 130 11.64 8.37 4.17
CA MET A 130 11.15 8.94 2.91
C MET A 130 9.68 9.38 2.98
N MET A 131 8.86 8.68 3.75
CA MET A 131 7.45 9.03 3.98
C MET A 131 7.31 10.43 4.61
N PHE A 132 8.24 10.81 5.49
CA PHE A 132 8.24 12.09 6.21
C PHE A 132 9.01 13.22 5.53
N VAL A 133 9.65 12.97 4.38
CA VAL A 133 10.16 14.05 3.54
C VAL A 133 8.98 14.84 2.96
N ASP A 134 8.99 16.16 3.20
CA ASP A 134 8.04 17.09 2.59
C ASP A 134 8.48 17.40 1.16
N TRP A 135 8.04 16.54 0.24
CA TRP A 135 8.33 16.68 -1.19
C TRP A 135 7.74 17.96 -1.81
N ALA A 136 6.60 18.44 -1.30
CA ALA A 136 5.99 19.70 -1.73
C ALA A 136 6.92 20.89 -1.41
N ARG A 137 7.42 20.94 -0.17
CA ARG A 137 8.38 21.94 0.26
C ARG A 137 9.68 21.88 -0.55
N LEU A 138 10.23 20.69 -0.80
CA LEU A 138 11.43 20.53 -1.64
C LEU A 138 11.19 21.06 -3.06
N HIS A 139 10.06 20.70 -3.66
CA HIS A 139 9.68 21.20 -4.99
C HIS A 139 9.57 22.73 -5.04
N GLU A 140 8.95 23.36 -4.03
CA GLU A 140 8.86 24.81 -3.94
C GLU A 140 10.25 25.46 -3.84
N GLN A 141 11.15 24.90 -3.03
CA GLN A 141 12.53 25.38 -2.92
C GLN A 141 13.27 25.27 -4.25
N TRP A 142 13.20 24.12 -4.92
CA TRP A 142 13.84 23.93 -6.23
C TRP A 142 13.25 24.81 -7.32
N THR A 143 11.94 25.08 -7.26
CA THR A 143 11.28 25.99 -8.19
C THR A 143 11.76 27.42 -7.97
N ALA A 144 11.81 27.89 -6.72
CA ALA A 144 12.33 29.22 -6.40
C ALA A 144 13.82 29.39 -6.77
N GLU A 145 14.63 28.33 -6.63
CA GLU A 145 16.03 28.30 -7.10
C GLU A 145 16.11 28.33 -8.64
N ALA A 146 15.20 27.66 -9.34
CA ALA A 146 15.16 27.58 -10.79
C ALA A 146 14.56 28.82 -11.47
N GLU A 147 13.64 29.55 -10.84
CA GLU A 147 13.10 30.84 -11.33
C GLU A 147 14.16 31.95 -11.41
N ALA A 148 15.34 31.73 -10.82
CA ALA A 148 16.55 32.54 -11.06
C ALA A 148 17.26 32.20 -12.39
N GLN A 149 16.76 31.22 -13.15
CA GLN A 149 17.18 30.75 -14.48
C GLN A 149 15.96 30.75 -15.44
N PRO A 150 16.12 30.75 -16.77
CA PRO A 150 14.98 30.96 -17.68
C PRO A 150 13.91 29.87 -17.57
N ASP A 151 12.65 30.34 -17.54
CA ASP A 151 11.35 29.65 -17.51
C ASP A 151 11.39 28.16 -17.94
N VAL A 152 11.51 27.25 -16.97
CA VAL A 152 11.36 25.81 -17.20
C VAL A 152 9.87 25.49 -17.27
N GLN A 153 9.22 25.87 -18.37
CA GLN A 153 7.80 25.61 -18.57
C GLN A 153 7.49 24.11 -18.51
N LEU A 154 6.31 23.78 -17.97
CA LEU A 154 5.80 22.41 -17.99
C LEU A 154 5.37 22.07 -19.42
N HIS A 155 6.19 21.26 -20.10
CA HIS A 155 5.89 20.79 -21.45
C HIS A 155 5.55 19.30 -21.43
N GLY A 156 4.32 18.97 -21.85
CA GLY A 156 3.87 17.57 -21.96
C GLY A 156 4.52 16.76 -23.09
N GLY A 157 5.42 17.37 -23.89
CA GLY A 157 6.06 16.71 -25.04
C GLY A 157 6.93 15.50 -24.67
N GLY A 158 7.38 15.42 -23.41
CA GLY A 158 8.11 14.27 -22.86
C GLY A 158 7.22 13.20 -22.21
N VAL A 159 5.89 13.35 -22.23
CA VAL A 159 4.95 12.39 -21.62
C VAL A 159 4.27 11.57 -22.70
N GLN A 160 4.33 10.25 -22.58
CA GLN A 160 3.70 9.30 -23.50
C GLN A 160 2.93 8.23 -22.72
N GLU A 161 1.89 7.68 -23.34
CA GLU A 161 1.06 6.63 -22.76
C GLU A 161 1.30 5.33 -23.51
N PHE A 162 1.68 4.29 -22.77
CA PHE A 162 1.85 2.93 -23.28
C PHE A 162 0.72 2.09 -22.70
N GLY A 163 -0.41 2.09 -23.39
CA GLY A 163 -1.66 1.56 -22.84
C GLY A 163 -2.10 2.36 -21.62
N ASP A 164 -2.12 1.70 -20.46
CA ASP A 164 -2.54 2.26 -19.17
C ASP A 164 -1.34 2.57 -18.24
N VAL A 165 -0.11 2.61 -18.78
CA VAL A 165 1.08 3.09 -18.08
C VAL A 165 1.53 4.42 -18.71
N ALA A 166 1.70 5.45 -17.87
CA ALA A 166 2.25 6.73 -18.32
C ALA A 166 3.77 6.69 -18.20
N VAL A 167 4.47 7.24 -19.19
CA VAL A 167 5.93 7.33 -19.20
C VAL A 167 6.33 8.79 -19.35
N ILE A 168 7.22 9.24 -18.50
CA ILE A 168 7.75 10.61 -18.50
C ILE A 168 9.25 10.53 -18.76
N GLN A 169 9.69 11.10 -19.87
CA GLN A 169 11.12 11.29 -20.13
C GLN A 169 11.62 12.52 -19.37
N ASP A 170 12.72 12.38 -18.63
CA ASP A 170 13.42 13.50 -18.03
C ASP A 170 13.94 14.45 -19.11
N ASP A 171 13.51 15.70 -19.01
CA ASP A 171 13.91 16.85 -19.84
C ASP A 171 15.08 17.62 -19.20
N GLY A 172 15.75 17.03 -18.21
CA GLY A 172 16.85 17.61 -17.44
C GLY A 172 16.38 18.37 -16.20
N THR A 173 15.14 18.17 -15.78
CA THR A 173 14.49 18.98 -14.74
C THR A 173 13.81 18.15 -13.66
N LEU A 174 13.63 16.85 -13.87
CA LEU A 174 13.12 15.93 -12.85
C LEU A 174 14.18 15.56 -11.83
N ILE A 175 15.46 15.63 -12.19
CA ILE A 175 16.56 15.23 -11.32
C ILE A 175 17.16 16.45 -10.62
N ARG A 176 17.23 16.39 -9.30
CA ARG A 176 17.80 17.42 -8.43
C ARG A 176 18.94 16.84 -7.61
N THR A 177 19.94 17.65 -7.30
CA THR A 177 21.11 17.20 -6.53
C THR A 177 21.08 17.81 -5.14
N ILE A 178 20.99 16.97 -4.11
CA ILE A 178 21.16 17.36 -2.70
C ILE A 178 22.43 16.68 -2.19
N ASN A 179 23.44 17.46 -1.80
CA ASN A 179 24.69 16.95 -1.22
C ASN A 179 25.37 15.84 -2.05
N GLY A 180 25.35 16.00 -3.37
CA GLY A 180 25.94 15.05 -4.31
C GLY A 180 25.10 13.78 -4.53
N GLN A 181 23.93 13.64 -3.92
CA GLN A 181 22.96 12.60 -4.24
C GLN A 181 21.87 13.14 -5.17
N GLN A 182 21.54 12.38 -6.21
CA GLN A 182 20.48 12.71 -7.16
C GLN A 182 19.13 12.21 -6.63
N GLN A 183 18.15 13.10 -6.59
CA GLN A 183 16.79 12.88 -6.11
C GLN A 183 15.80 13.25 -7.21
N VAL A 184 14.69 12.53 -7.28
CA VAL A 184 13.61 12.87 -8.20
C VAL A 184 12.69 13.92 -7.58
N ASP A 185 12.31 14.91 -8.37
CA ASP A 185 11.22 15.84 -8.07
C ASP A 185 9.87 15.20 -8.42
N TRP A 186 9.34 14.42 -7.48
CA TRP A 186 8.08 13.68 -7.64
C TRP A 186 6.86 14.59 -7.85
N VAL A 187 6.89 15.79 -7.27
CA VAL A 187 5.83 16.79 -7.43
C VAL A 187 5.83 17.30 -8.87
N ARG A 188 7.01 17.57 -9.43
CA ARG A 188 7.15 17.91 -10.85
C ARG A 188 6.73 16.75 -11.75
N ALA A 189 7.11 15.50 -11.44
CA ALA A 189 6.69 14.33 -12.19
C ALA A 189 5.15 14.21 -12.23
N TYR A 190 4.47 14.41 -11.10
CA TYR A 190 3.01 14.47 -11.05
C TYR A 190 2.45 15.63 -11.91
N LYS A 191 3.03 16.83 -11.82
CA LYS A 191 2.62 17.98 -12.64
C LYS A 191 2.79 17.71 -14.15
N LEU A 192 3.83 16.99 -14.56
CA LEU A 192 4.02 16.57 -15.96
C LEU A 192 2.95 15.57 -16.40
N LEU A 193 2.63 14.56 -15.59
CA LEU A 193 1.49 13.66 -15.86
C LEU A 193 0.20 14.46 -16.10
N ARG A 194 -0.03 15.49 -15.28
CA ARG A 194 -1.21 16.36 -15.35
C ARG A 194 -1.32 17.24 -16.59
N THR A 195 -0.27 17.33 -17.40
CA THR A 195 -0.33 18.00 -18.71
C THR A 195 -1.07 17.18 -19.77
N VAL A 196 -1.16 15.86 -19.59
CA VAL A 196 -1.83 14.93 -20.52
C VAL A 196 -3.00 14.18 -19.88
N GLN A 197 -3.02 14.10 -18.55
CA GLN A 197 -4.04 13.38 -17.78
C GLN A 197 -4.87 14.32 -16.86
N PRO A 198 -6.19 14.08 -16.70
CA PRO A 198 -7.05 14.91 -15.86
C PRO A 198 -6.82 14.68 -14.35
N ASP A 199 -7.38 15.57 -13.52
CA ASP A 199 -7.32 15.53 -12.05
C ASP A 199 -8.27 14.50 -11.43
N ILE A 200 -8.00 13.22 -11.65
CA ILE A 200 -8.95 12.15 -11.27
C ILE A 200 -8.33 11.00 -10.48
N TYR A 201 -7.03 11.07 -10.18
CA TYR A 201 -6.30 9.99 -9.52
C TYR A 201 -6.19 10.25 -8.02
N ASP A 202 -6.72 9.33 -7.22
CA ASP A 202 -6.53 9.33 -5.76
C ASP A 202 -5.06 9.10 -5.41
N PHE A 203 -4.37 8.27 -6.19
CA PHE A 203 -2.97 7.91 -5.97
C PHE A 203 -2.18 7.92 -7.27
N VAL A 204 -0.86 8.11 -7.15
CA VAL A 204 0.09 7.90 -8.26
C VAL A 204 1.26 7.08 -7.77
N THR A 205 1.51 5.96 -8.43
CA THR A 205 2.61 5.05 -8.17
C THR A 205 3.71 5.26 -9.21
N PHE A 206 4.88 5.70 -8.75
CA PHE A 206 6.05 5.98 -9.57
C PHE A 206 7.08 4.85 -9.56
N PHE A 207 7.75 4.71 -10.69
CA PHE A 207 8.90 3.85 -10.91
C PHE A 207 10.00 4.63 -11.64
N THR A 208 11.26 4.32 -11.39
CA THR A 208 12.39 4.96 -12.09
C THR A 208 13.16 3.95 -12.93
N ASP A 209 13.41 4.29 -14.19
CA ASP A 209 14.23 3.52 -15.12
C ASP A 209 15.73 3.82 -14.90
N SER A 210 16.31 3.19 -13.87
CA SER A 210 17.72 3.38 -13.53
C SER A 210 18.68 2.85 -14.60
N ALA A 211 18.22 1.95 -15.47
CA ALA A 211 19.01 1.45 -16.59
C ALA A 211 19.18 2.50 -17.69
N HIS A 212 18.27 3.48 -17.77
CA HIS A 212 18.23 4.46 -18.84
C HIS A 212 18.11 5.90 -18.35
N GLY A 213 18.94 6.29 -17.38
CA GLY A 213 19.21 7.70 -17.09
C GLY A 213 18.49 8.28 -15.87
N MET A 214 17.58 7.54 -15.23
CA MET A 214 17.09 7.96 -13.91
C MET A 214 18.05 7.55 -12.80
N PRO A 215 18.19 8.36 -11.73
CA PRO A 215 18.98 7.97 -10.57
C PRO A 215 18.33 6.80 -9.82
N PRO A 216 19.11 5.84 -9.30
CA PRO A 216 18.58 4.87 -8.34
C PRO A 216 18.05 5.64 -7.13
N GLN A 217 16.78 5.47 -6.82
CA GLN A 217 16.15 6.03 -5.62
C GLN A 217 16.30 4.98 -4.51
N GLY A 218 17.55 4.75 -4.10
CA GLY A 218 17.99 3.60 -3.29
C GLY A 218 17.21 3.40 -1.99
N GLY A 219 17.47 2.28 -1.31
CA GLY A 219 16.85 1.98 -0.01
C GLY A 219 15.58 1.15 -0.10
N SER A 220 14.40 1.78 -0.20
CA SER A 220 13.11 1.11 -0.04
C SER A 220 12.02 1.63 -0.98
N SER A 221 10.86 0.97 -0.97
CA SER A 221 9.59 1.54 -1.45
C SER A 221 8.99 2.40 -0.34
N TRP A 222 8.12 3.34 -0.71
CA TRP A 222 7.48 4.23 0.27
C TRP A 222 6.20 4.85 -0.27
N TYR A 223 5.32 5.22 0.66
CA TYR A 223 4.16 6.08 0.47
C TYR A 223 4.44 7.46 1.04
N SER A 224 4.00 8.51 0.36
CA SER A 224 4.02 9.89 0.89
C SER A 224 2.63 10.52 0.80
N PHE A 225 2.22 11.12 1.91
CA PHE A 225 0.92 11.73 2.03
C PHE A 225 0.83 13.08 1.33
N VAL A 226 -0.26 13.30 0.58
CA VAL A 226 -0.62 14.61 -0.01
C VAL A 226 -1.84 15.20 0.67
N PHE A 227 -2.83 14.36 1.00
CA PHE A 227 -4.05 14.79 1.65
C PHE A 227 -4.62 13.69 2.54
N ASN A 228 -5.14 14.10 3.70
CA ASN A 228 -5.99 13.28 4.53
C ASN A 228 -7.12 14.12 5.13
N ASP A 229 -8.35 13.66 5.00
CA ASP A 229 -9.54 14.15 5.70
C ASP A 229 -10.18 13.08 6.59
N THR A 230 -9.62 11.87 6.58
CA THR A 230 -10.18 10.73 7.30
C THR A 230 -9.83 10.85 8.78
N GLN A 231 -10.85 10.80 9.62
CA GLN A 231 -10.74 10.85 11.09
C GLN A 231 -10.88 9.45 11.69
N GLY A 232 -10.46 9.28 12.95
CA GLY A 232 -10.59 8.02 13.67
C GLY A 232 -9.59 6.93 13.25
N ILE A 233 -8.54 7.31 12.51
CA ILE A 233 -7.50 6.39 12.02
C ILE A 233 -6.12 6.63 12.65
N GLY A 234 -6.01 7.50 13.66
CA GLY A 234 -4.73 7.89 14.26
C GLY A 234 -3.91 8.89 13.44
N LEU A 235 -4.47 9.40 12.35
CA LEU A 235 -3.92 10.50 11.56
C LEU A 235 -4.80 11.74 11.64
N GLY A 236 -4.14 12.90 11.58
CA GLY A 236 -4.80 14.20 11.50
C GLY A 236 -5.19 14.58 10.09
N ALA A 237 -6.02 15.62 9.99
CA ALA A 237 -6.34 16.22 8.69
C ALA A 237 -5.19 17.12 8.21
N PHE A 238 -4.83 17.01 6.93
CA PHE A 238 -3.87 17.91 6.28
C PHE A 238 -4.13 17.95 4.77
N ASN A 239 -3.69 19.03 4.12
CA ASN A 239 -3.93 19.25 2.71
C ASN A 239 -2.76 19.98 2.03
N ASN A 240 -1.95 19.22 1.30
CA ASN A 240 -0.85 19.72 0.49
C ASN A 240 -1.18 19.71 -1.02
N ARG A 241 -2.43 19.46 -1.41
CA ARG A 241 -2.81 19.27 -2.82
C ARG A 241 -2.50 20.47 -3.72
N ALA A 242 -2.51 21.68 -3.15
CA ALA A 242 -2.17 22.90 -3.86
C ALA A 242 -0.76 22.84 -4.48
N ALA A 243 0.23 22.30 -3.75
CA ALA A 243 1.60 22.17 -4.24
C ALA A 243 1.71 21.22 -5.45
N TYR A 244 0.81 20.25 -5.54
CA TYR A 244 0.71 19.28 -6.64
C TYR A 244 -0.19 19.77 -7.79
N GLY A 245 -0.93 20.87 -7.63
CA GLY A 245 -1.93 21.31 -8.61
C GLY A 245 -3.12 20.35 -8.75
N SER A 246 -3.53 19.73 -7.64
CA SER A 246 -4.63 18.77 -7.59
C SER A 246 -5.72 19.21 -6.62
N ASN A 247 -6.93 18.68 -6.81
CA ASN A 247 -8.04 18.72 -5.87
C ASN A 247 -8.44 17.32 -5.36
N VAL A 248 -7.88 16.25 -5.93
CA VAL A 248 -8.28 14.86 -5.62
C VAL A 248 -7.15 14.00 -5.06
N LEU A 249 -5.89 14.27 -5.40
CA LEU A 249 -4.73 13.44 -5.03
C LEU A 249 -4.63 13.28 -3.50
N GLN A 250 -4.55 12.04 -3.04
CA GLN A 250 -4.46 11.66 -1.63
C GLN A 250 -3.01 11.32 -1.23
N GLY A 251 -2.25 10.69 -2.14
CA GLY A 251 -0.85 10.35 -1.91
C GLY A 251 -0.11 10.00 -3.19
N ILE A 252 1.22 9.97 -3.08
CA ILE A 252 2.12 9.44 -4.11
C ILE A 252 2.94 8.31 -3.51
N MET A 253 3.40 7.40 -4.36
CA MET A 253 4.17 6.23 -3.96
C MET A 253 5.36 6.06 -4.88
N PHE A 254 6.47 5.57 -4.36
CA PHE A 254 7.57 5.07 -5.18
C PHE A 254 7.79 3.60 -4.87
N LEU A 255 7.83 2.78 -5.92
CA LEU A 255 8.03 1.34 -5.81
C LEU A 255 9.40 0.99 -6.37
N ASN A 256 10.27 0.52 -5.49
CA ASN A 256 11.63 0.12 -5.85
C ASN A 256 11.58 -1.19 -6.65
N GLN A 257 12.25 -1.22 -7.82
CA GLN A 257 12.29 -2.40 -8.67
C GLN A 257 12.87 -3.66 -7.99
N GLY A 258 13.74 -3.47 -6.99
CA GLY A 258 14.28 -4.55 -6.17
C GLY A 258 13.21 -5.32 -5.38
N HIS A 259 12.03 -4.71 -5.16
CA HIS A 259 10.93 -5.29 -4.42
C HIS A 259 9.88 -5.98 -5.30
N PHE A 260 10.06 -6.04 -6.63
CA PHE A 260 9.08 -6.63 -7.54
C PHE A 260 8.84 -8.13 -7.30
N SER A 261 9.81 -8.87 -6.75
CA SER A 261 9.59 -10.28 -6.33
C SER A 261 8.67 -10.42 -5.12
N LEU A 262 8.45 -9.34 -4.37
CA LEU A 262 7.59 -9.25 -3.20
C LEU A 262 6.36 -8.38 -3.49
N TRP A 263 6.00 -8.19 -4.76
CA TRP A 263 5.01 -7.22 -5.25
C TRP A 263 3.75 -7.08 -4.38
N ARG A 264 3.03 -8.19 -4.15
CA ARG A 264 1.75 -8.15 -3.44
C ARG A 264 1.92 -7.56 -2.04
N TYR A 265 2.88 -8.06 -1.27
CA TYR A 265 3.19 -7.52 0.05
C TYR A 265 3.49 -6.02 -0.01
N VAL A 266 4.51 -5.62 -0.79
CA VAL A 266 4.99 -4.24 -0.79
C VAL A 266 3.92 -3.28 -1.31
N MET A 267 3.29 -3.57 -2.45
CA MET A 267 2.28 -2.68 -3.03
C MET A 267 1.07 -2.52 -2.10
N LEU A 268 0.64 -3.58 -1.42
CA LEU A 268 -0.45 -3.48 -0.44
C LEU A 268 -0.02 -2.71 0.82
N GLN A 269 1.21 -2.88 1.31
CA GLN A 269 1.71 -2.12 2.45
C GLN A 269 1.71 -0.62 2.13
N GLU A 270 2.36 -0.24 1.03
CA GLU A 270 2.44 1.16 0.63
C GLU A 270 1.05 1.75 0.40
N GLN A 271 0.12 1.00 -0.21
CA GLN A 271 -1.25 1.45 -0.39
C GLN A 271 -1.99 1.59 0.94
N GLY A 272 -1.71 0.70 1.90
CA GLY A 272 -2.32 0.64 3.22
C GLY A 272 -1.91 1.79 4.12
N HIS A 273 -0.70 2.37 3.95
CA HIS A 273 -0.25 3.56 4.70
C HIS A 273 -1.17 4.77 4.54
N ARG A 274 -2.04 4.82 3.52
CA ARG A 274 -3.08 5.84 3.48
C ARG A 274 -4.01 5.79 4.71
N TRP A 275 -4.21 4.63 5.35
CA TRP A 275 -5.21 4.43 6.40
C TRP A 275 -4.70 3.73 7.66
N SER A 276 -3.81 2.75 7.54
CA SER A 276 -3.52 1.77 8.58
C SER A 276 -2.22 2.05 9.32
N ALA A 277 -2.10 1.48 10.52
CA ALA A 277 -0.91 1.50 11.36
C ALA A 277 -0.52 2.85 11.96
N PHE A 278 -1.54 3.65 12.30
CA PHE A 278 -1.40 4.87 13.12
C PHE A 278 -2.35 4.90 14.32
N ALA A 279 -3.38 4.06 14.32
CA ALA A 279 -4.44 4.09 15.32
C ALA A 279 -3.96 3.53 16.66
N ARG A 280 -4.22 4.28 17.74
CA ARG A 280 -4.00 3.83 19.12
C ARG A 280 -5.30 3.27 19.72
N TYR A 281 -5.22 2.78 20.94
CA TYR A 281 -6.37 2.22 21.65
C TYR A 281 -6.46 2.66 23.12
N ARG A 282 -7.67 2.63 23.69
CA ARG A 282 -7.91 2.74 25.14
C ARG A 282 -8.53 1.45 25.68
N ASP A 283 -8.29 1.17 26.95
CA ASP A 283 -8.90 0.04 27.66
C ASP A 283 -10.35 0.29 28.09
N ALA A 284 -10.73 1.57 28.22
CA ALA A 284 -12.08 2.00 28.57
C ALA A 284 -12.36 3.40 28.03
N ALA A 285 -13.64 3.74 27.84
CA ALA A 285 -14.10 5.03 27.33
C ALA A 285 -13.51 6.24 28.07
N SER A 286 -13.41 6.16 29.40
CA SER A 286 -12.87 7.21 30.26
C SER A 286 -11.42 6.96 30.71
N GLY A 287 -10.74 5.97 30.14
CA GLY A 287 -9.35 5.67 30.48
C GLY A 287 -8.44 6.82 30.03
N PRO A 288 -7.48 7.30 30.84
CA PRO A 288 -6.69 8.48 30.49
C PRO A 288 -5.56 8.20 29.50
N LEU A 289 -5.19 6.93 29.30
CA LEU A 289 -4.03 6.52 28.51
C LEU A 289 -4.43 6.15 27.08
N MET A 290 -3.78 6.76 26.08
CA MET A 290 -3.81 6.29 24.69
C MET A 290 -2.63 5.36 24.46
N ASN A 291 -2.90 4.07 24.29
CA ASN A 291 -1.87 3.05 24.16
C ASN A 291 -1.52 2.84 22.69
N ASP A 292 -0.23 2.86 22.40
CA ASP A 292 0.37 2.63 21.08
C ASP A 292 0.97 1.22 20.95
N HIS A 293 0.69 0.30 21.88
CA HIS A 293 1.34 -1.01 21.91
C HIS A 293 1.07 -1.91 20.70
N MET A 294 0.13 -1.55 19.83
CA MET A 294 -0.09 -2.24 18.55
C MET A 294 0.78 -1.67 17.42
N LEU A 295 1.51 -0.58 17.67
CA LEU A 295 2.35 0.10 16.70
C LEU A 295 3.81 -0.32 16.92
N GLY A 296 4.40 -0.91 15.88
CA GLY A 296 5.80 -1.29 15.83
C GLY A 296 6.64 -0.09 15.43
N GLY A 297 6.54 1.00 16.20
CA GLY A 297 7.08 2.30 15.85
C GLY A 297 6.00 3.18 15.23
N TRP A 298 6.30 3.84 14.12
CA TRP A 298 5.31 4.65 13.40
C TRP A 298 4.99 4.03 12.04
N ALA A 299 3.74 4.12 11.61
CA ALA A 299 3.23 3.61 10.34
C ALA A 299 3.22 2.08 10.17
N HIS A 300 3.53 1.29 11.21
CA HIS A 300 3.55 -0.18 11.13
C HIS A 300 2.93 -0.83 12.37
N TRP A 301 2.33 -1.99 12.18
CA TRP A 301 1.87 -2.84 13.26
C TRP A 301 3.06 -3.48 14.00
N ASP A 302 2.93 -3.59 15.32
CA ASP A 302 3.95 -4.20 16.20
C ASP A 302 3.95 -5.71 16.01
N TYR A 303 5.12 -6.34 16.09
CA TYR A 303 5.25 -7.80 16.00
C TYR A 303 4.40 -8.55 17.04
N ALA A 304 4.00 -7.90 18.15
CA ALA A 304 3.15 -8.48 19.17
C ALA A 304 1.65 -8.33 18.86
N PHE A 305 1.27 -7.48 17.90
CA PHE A 305 -0.09 -7.40 17.42
C PHE A 305 -0.36 -8.59 16.47
N ASP A 306 -1.39 -9.37 16.78
CA ASP A 306 -1.89 -10.44 15.93
C ASP A 306 -2.73 -9.81 14.82
N ASP A 307 -2.07 -9.42 13.74
CA ASP A 307 -2.64 -8.74 12.58
C ASP A 307 -2.98 -9.71 11.43
N ASP A 308 -3.19 -10.99 11.76
CA ASP A 308 -3.43 -12.08 10.83
C ASP A 308 -2.33 -12.18 9.75
N ARG A 309 -2.63 -11.67 8.55
CA ARG A 309 -1.75 -11.69 7.37
C ARG A 309 -1.56 -10.29 6.82
N SER A 310 -1.76 -9.27 7.64
CA SER A 310 -1.71 -7.90 7.21
C SER A 310 -0.39 -7.63 6.50
N PRO A 311 -0.37 -6.80 5.45
CA PRO A 311 0.85 -6.27 4.91
C PRO A 311 1.34 -5.05 5.71
N MET A 312 0.75 -4.70 6.86
CA MET A 312 1.06 -3.48 7.59
C MET A 312 2.06 -3.68 8.73
N ASP A 313 2.54 -4.90 8.95
CA ASP A 313 3.71 -5.21 9.77
C ASP A 313 4.98 -5.30 8.92
N TYR A 314 6.15 -5.20 9.55
CA TYR A 314 7.44 -5.49 8.90
C TYR A 314 8.00 -6.86 9.19
N ASP A 315 7.30 -7.63 10.00
CA ASP A 315 7.66 -9.02 10.17
C ASP A 315 7.04 -9.86 9.04
N ILE A 316 7.55 -11.07 8.86
CA ILE A 316 7.08 -11.98 7.79
C ILE A 316 6.27 -13.13 8.38
N TYR A 317 5.56 -12.88 9.47
CA TYR A 317 4.94 -13.90 10.28
C TYR A 317 3.46 -13.64 10.56
N ASP A 318 2.77 -14.72 10.91
CA ASP A 318 1.39 -14.75 11.40
C ASP A 318 1.39 -15.47 12.75
N TRP A 319 0.61 -14.97 13.72
CA TRP A 319 0.40 -15.60 15.02
C TRP A 319 -0.82 -16.53 14.99
N VAL A 320 -0.58 -17.83 14.80
CA VAL A 320 -1.66 -18.82 14.75
C VAL A 320 -1.90 -19.44 16.12
N ALA A 321 -3.06 -19.18 16.73
CA ALA A 321 -3.41 -19.76 18.02
C ALA A 321 -3.46 -21.32 17.98
N GLN A 322 -2.83 -21.96 18.97
CA GLN A 322 -2.75 -23.42 19.09
C GLN A 322 -2.87 -23.87 20.56
N ASN A 323 -4.04 -24.41 20.96
CA ASN A 323 -4.26 -25.08 22.26
C ASN A 323 -3.63 -24.39 23.48
N GLY A 324 -3.78 -23.06 23.60
CA GLY A 324 -3.24 -22.26 24.71
C GLY A 324 -1.85 -21.64 24.47
N ASN A 325 -1.21 -21.97 23.34
CA ASN A 325 0.01 -21.37 22.80
C ASN A 325 -0.28 -20.70 21.44
N PHE A 326 0.77 -20.21 20.78
CA PHE A 326 0.75 -19.62 19.44
C PHE A 326 1.88 -20.20 18.59
N ASP A 327 1.59 -20.59 17.36
CA ASP A 327 2.61 -20.86 16.36
C ASP A 327 2.90 -19.59 15.56
N ARG A 328 4.18 -19.30 15.35
CA ARG A 328 4.63 -18.21 14.48
C ARG A 328 4.93 -18.76 13.08
N VAL A 329 4.04 -18.49 12.13
CA VAL A 329 4.09 -19.06 10.77
C VAL A 329 4.66 -18.03 9.81
N THR A 330 5.62 -18.41 8.96
CA THR A 330 6.16 -17.49 7.96
C THR A 330 5.21 -17.34 6.77
N LEU A 331 4.94 -16.10 6.38
CA LEU A 331 4.11 -15.73 5.24
C LEU A 331 4.97 -15.41 4.01
N THR A 332 4.50 -15.83 2.85
CA THR A 332 4.99 -15.39 1.55
C THR A 332 4.27 -14.12 1.11
N SER A 333 4.83 -13.39 0.14
CA SER A 333 4.20 -12.19 -0.41
C SER A 333 2.80 -12.45 -0.97
N ALA A 334 2.56 -13.64 -1.56
CA ALA A 334 1.27 -14.02 -2.12
C ALA A 334 0.17 -14.24 -1.06
N GLU A 335 0.54 -14.51 0.20
CA GLU A 335 -0.40 -14.81 1.28
C GLU A 335 -0.90 -13.56 2.02
N ARG A 336 -0.33 -12.38 1.73
CA ARG A 336 -0.70 -11.13 2.39
C ARG A 336 -2.13 -10.69 2.09
N SER A 337 -2.84 -10.29 3.14
CA SER A 337 -4.23 -9.81 3.12
C SER A 337 -4.46 -8.89 4.31
N TYR A 338 -5.18 -7.78 4.12
CA TYR A 338 -5.50 -6.87 5.21
C TYR A 338 -6.32 -7.56 6.31
N CYS A 339 -5.96 -7.28 7.57
CA CYS A 339 -6.69 -7.78 8.72
C CYS A 339 -8.00 -7.01 8.90
N ASN A 340 -8.90 -7.48 9.77
CA ASN A 340 -10.18 -6.80 9.96
C ASN A 340 -10.04 -5.38 10.52
N LEU A 341 -9.03 -5.11 11.35
CA LEU A 341 -8.75 -3.77 11.84
C LEU A 341 -8.33 -2.84 10.69
N ASP A 342 -7.45 -3.30 9.79
CA ASP A 342 -7.09 -2.53 8.59
C ASP A 342 -8.33 -2.18 7.77
N LEU A 343 -9.19 -3.17 7.50
CA LEU A 343 -10.40 -2.96 6.69
C LEU A 343 -11.36 -1.95 7.34
N TYR A 344 -11.45 -1.91 8.68
CA TYR A 344 -12.19 -0.87 9.38
C TYR A 344 -11.55 0.51 9.18
N LEU A 345 -10.24 0.64 9.35
CA LEU A 345 -9.51 1.90 9.17
C LEU A 345 -9.58 2.42 7.72
N MET A 346 -9.53 1.51 6.75
CA MET A 346 -9.74 1.79 5.32
C MET A 346 -11.20 2.16 5.00
N GLY A 347 -12.14 1.86 5.89
CA GLY A 347 -13.58 2.08 5.67
C GLY A 347 -14.29 1.04 4.86
N LEU A 348 -13.68 -0.13 4.71
CA LEU A 348 -14.22 -1.25 3.98
C LEU A 348 -15.09 -2.13 4.89
N LEU A 349 -14.89 -2.06 6.21
CA LEU A 349 -15.59 -2.85 7.21
C LEU A 349 -16.20 -1.98 8.32
N GLY A 350 -17.40 -2.33 8.80
CA GLY A 350 -18.04 -1.66 9.94
C GLY A 350 -17.42 -2.11 11.27
N PRO A 351 -17.46 -1.28 12.34
CA PRO A 351 -16.86 -1.62 13.63
C PRO A 351 -17.41 -2.91 14.25
N GLU A 352 -18.68 -3.24 14.00
CA GLU A 352 -19.35 -4.47 14.44
C GLU A 352 -18.86 -5.74 13.74
N ASP A 353 -18.34 -5.62 12.51
CA ASP A 353 -17.86 -6.73 11.70
C ASP A 353 -16.35 -6.99 11.90
N VAL A 354 -15.64 -6.12 12.62
CA VAL A 354 -14.20 -6.28 12.90
C VAL A 354 -13.94 -7.54 13.73
N GLY A 355 -14.80 -7.79 14.71
CA GLY A 355 -14.58 -8.85 15.70
C GLY A 355 -13.46 -8.52 16.70
N ASP A 356 -12.99 -9.55 17.39
CA ASP A 356 -11.90 -9.45 18.36
C ASP A 356 -10.56 -9.65 17.65
N PHE A 357 -9.56 -8.87 18.05
CA PHE A 357 -8.16 -9.06 17.66
C PHE A 357 -7.26 -9.11 18.92
N SER A 358 -6.06 -9.66 18.77
CA SER A 358 -5.18 -9.97 19.89
C SER A 358 -3.95 -9.07 19.93
N LEU A 359 -3.59 -8.58 21.10
CA LEU A 359 -2.25 -8.06 21.38
C LEU A 359 -1.56 -9.00 22.35
N LEU A 360 -0.41 -9.53 21.96
CA LEU A 360 0.38 -10.48 22.72
C LEU A 360 1.39 -9.76 23.62
N SER A 361 1.76 -10.39 24.72
CA SER A 361 2.77 -9.90 25.66
C SER A 361 3.41 -11.07 26.40
N ASN A 362 4.55 -10.84 27.06
CA ASN A 362 5.33 -11.91 27.71
C ASN A 362 5.61 -13.09 26.75
N ILE A 363 5.89 -12.78 25.49
CA ILE A 363 6.07 -13.79 24.43
C ILE A 363 7.35 -14.58 24.73
N SER A 364 7.22 -15.89 24.89
CA SER A 364 8.34 -16.78 25.20
C SER A 364 8.27 -18.04 24.35
N GLN A 365 9.38 -18.34 23.64
CA GLN A 365 9.48 -19.52 22.80
C GLN A 365 9.42 -20.80 23.67
N VAL A 366 8.49 -21.69 23.35
CA VAL A 366 8.34 -22.98 24.02
C VAL A 366 9.18 -24.03 23.30
N SER A 367 8.99 -24.16 21.98
CA SER A 367 9.73 -25.10 21.14
C SER A 367 9.50 -24.80 19.66
N GLY A 368 10.55 -24.83 18.84
CA GLY A 368 10.40 -24.59 17.39
C GLY A 368 9.71 -23.25 17.12
N ASN A 369 8.64 -23.27 16.33
CA ASN A 369 7.85 -22.06 16.06
C ASN A 369 6.70 -21.83 17.05
N THR A 370 6.61 -22.61 18.14
CA THR A 370 5.57 -22.49 19.15
C THR A 370 6.02 -21.61 20.30
N TYR A 371 5.17 -20.65 20.67
CA TYR A 371 5.38 -19.63 21.69
C TYR A 371 4.22 -19.63 22.69
N SER A 372 4.54 -19.32 23.94
CA SER A 372 3.55 -18.95 24.96
C SER A 372 3.48 -17.43 25.02
N ALA A 373 2.29 -16.88 25.27
CA ALA A 373 2.08 -15.44 25.43
C ALA A 373 0.86 -15.17 26.32
N THR A 374 0.86 -13.99 26.96
CA THR A 374 -0.34 -13.41 27.55
C THR A 374 -1.11 -12.64 26.48
N THR A 375 -2.39 -12.97 26.29
CA THR A 375 -3.24 -12.36 25.27
C THR A 375 -4.13 -11.27 25.86
N LYS A 376 -4.07 -10.08 25.26
CA LYS A 376 -5.05 -9.01 25.45
C LYS A 376 -6.00 -9.00 24.26
N ARG A 377 -7.31 -9.11 24.50
CA ARG A 377 -8.33 -9.01 23.46
C ARG A 377 -8.78 -7.57 23.33
N LEU A 378 -8.83 -7.09 22.10
CA LEU A 378 -9.25 -5.75 21.71
C LEU A 378 -10.31 -5.84 20.61
N THR A 379 -11.06 -4.77 20.46
CA THR A 379 -12.12 -4.62 19.44
C THR A 379 -12.02 -3.24 18.80
N ALA A 380 -12.79 -3.00 17.74
CA ALA A 380 -12.93 -1.66 17.16
C ALA A 380 -13.34 -0.60 18.20
N GLN A 381 -14.09 -0.98 19.25
CA GLN A 381 -14.51 -0.05 20.29
C GLN A 381 -13.32 0.53 21.08
N ASN A 382 -12.24 -0.23 21.26
CA ASN A 382 -11.02 0.25 21.90
C ASN A 382 -10.34 1.35 21.08
N ILE A 383 -10.42 1.26 19.75
CA ILE A 383 -9.96 2.30 18.82
C ILE A 383 -10.86 3.52 18.90
N VAL A 384 -12.18 3.31 18.88
CA VAL A 384 -13.17 4.40 18.98
C VAL A 384 -13.00 5.21 20.25
N TRP A 385 -12.67 4.58 21.38
CA TRP A 385 -12.36 5.30 22.61
C TRP A 385 -11.09 6.13 22.54
N ALA A 386 -10.11 5.75 21.72
CA ALA A 386 -8.86 6.49 21.54
C ALA A 386 -9.00 7.59 20.49
N GLU A 387 -9.37 7.21 19.27
CA GLU A 387 -9.26 8.05 18.07
C GLU A 387 -10.62 8.65 17.65
N GLY A 388 -11.71 8.26 18.31
CA GLY A 388 -13.06 8.58 17.89
C GLY A 388 -13.60 7.63 16.82
N THR A 389 -14.85 7.84 16.42
CA THR A 389 -15.45 7.06 15.31
C THR A 389 -14.77 7.41 14.01
N ARG A 390 -14.56 6.41 13.13
CA ARG A 390 -14.04 6.67 11.79
C ARG A 390 -15.00 7.53 10.98
N VAL A 391 -14.48 8.59 10.37
CA VAL A 391 -15.23 9.46 9.45
C VAL A 391 -14.45 9.62 8.13
N PRO A 392 -15.08 9.41 6.95
CA PRO A 392 -16.45 8.90 6.75
C PRO A 392 -16.64 7.51 7.36
N GLU A 393 -17.88 7.08 7.57
CA GLU A 393 -18.17 5.72 8.07
C GLU A 393 -18.15 4.69 6.94
N VAL A 394 -18.31 3.40 7.23
CA VAL A 394 -18.28 2.33 6.23
C VAL A 394 -19.32 2.54 5.11
N ALA A 395 -20.51 3.05 5.43
CA ALA A 395 -21.59 3.25 4.47
C ALA A 395 -21.30 4.36 3.44
N THR A 396 -20.51 5.37 3.80
CA THR A 396 -20.28 6.56 2.97
C THR A 396 -18.84 6.69 2.48
N SER A 397 -17.93 5.87 2.98
CA SER A 397 -16.54 5.89 2.53
C SER A 397 -16.37 5.32 1.13
N PRO A 398 -15.40 5.85 0.35
CA PRO A 398 -15.08 5.32 -0.97
C PRO A 398 -14.69 3.83 -0.90
N LYS A 399 -15.10 3.08 -1.94
CA LYS A 399 -14.76 1.65 -2.13
C LYS A 399 -14.01 1.40 -3.44
N LEU A 400 -13.90 2.43 -4.27
CA LEU A 400 -13.20 2.43 -5.54
C LEU A 400 -12.23 3.61 -5.53
N PHE A 401 -10.95 3.32 -5.73
CA PHE A 401 -9.89 4.30 -5.80
C PHE A 401 -9.25 4.27 -7.18
N LYS A 402 -8.69 5.39 -7.63
CA LYS A 402 -7.96 5.45 -8.89
C LYS A 402 -6.47 5.68 -8.67
N ASN A 403 -5.62 4.82 -9.26
CA ASN A 403 -4.17 4.88 -9.09
C ASN A 403 -3.44 4.86 -10.44
N ALA A 404 -2.75 5.96 -10.79
CA ALA A 404 -1.95 5.99 -12.02
C ALA A 404 -0.57 5.34 -11.81
N PHE A 405 -0.15 4.51 -12.76
CA PHE A 405 1.19 3.94 -12.78
C PHE A 405 2.08 4.73 -13.75
N VAL A 406 3.19 5.26 -13.23
CA VAL A 406 4.05 6.20 -13.95
C VAL A 406 5.50 5.74 -13.93
N VAL A 407 6.09 5.54 -15.11
CA VAL A 407 7.52 5.25 -15.26
C VAL A 407 8.26 6.54 -15.64
N LEU A 408 9.31 6.87 -14.90
CA LEU A 408 10.23 7.95 -15.23
C LEU A 408 11.45 7.35 -15.93
N THR A 409 11.91 7.95 -17.03
CA THR A 409 13.07 7.46 -17.80
C THR A 409 13.91 8.62 -18.34
N GLY A 410 15.19 8.42 -18.59
CA GLY A 410 16.00 9.35 -19.38
C GLY A 410 15.97 9.04 -20.89
N ASP A 411 15.46 7.88 -21.30
CA ASP A 411 15.38 7.46 -22.71
C ASP A 411 14.09 6.72 -23.03
N MET A 412 13.08 7.46 -23.52
CA MET A 412 11.78 6.92 -23.92
C MET A 412 11.87 5.80 -24.95
N SER A 413 12.91 5.76 -25.78
CA SER A 413 13.04 4.73 -26.82
C SER A 413 13.41 3.35 -26.28
N ARG A 414 13.89 3.28 -25.02
CA ARG A 414 14.45 2.06 -24.40
C ARG A 414 13.67 1.56 -23.18
N VAL A 415 12.63 2.28 -22.78
CA VAL A 415 11.86 2.04 -21.53
C VAL A 415 10.92 0.83 -21.59
N HIS A 416 10.69 0.26 -22.77
CA HIS A 416 9.66 -0.74 -23.05
C HIS A 416 9.67 -1.95 -22.09
N ASP A 417 10.83 -2.55 -21.79
CA ASP A 417 10.91 -3.72 -20.90
C ASP A 417 10.41 -3.42 -19.48
N LEU A 418 10.71 -2.21 -18.97
CA LEU A 418 10.24 -1.79 -17.66
C LEU A 418 8.74 -1.48 -17.70
N VAL A 419 8.26 -0.83 -18.77
CA VAL A 419 6.83 -0.54 -18.96
C VAL A 419 6.01 -1.83 -18.99
N ASP A 420 6.42 -2.82 -19.78
CA ASP A 420 5.72 -4.11 -19.87
C ASP A 420 5.66 -4.81 -18.50
N ARG A 421 6.76 -4.74 -17.74
CA ARG A 421 6.81 -5.30 -16.38
C ARG A 421 5.91 -4.54 -15.41
N VAL A 422 5.91 -3.21 -15.48
CA VAL A 422 5.05 -2.35 -14.65
C VAL A 422 3.58 -2.57 -15.00
N ASP A 423 3.22 -2.74 -16.27
CA ASP A 423 1.84 -3.01 -16.70
C ASP A 423 1.35 -4.37 -16.18
N PHE A 424 2.20 -5.40 -16.21
CA PHE A 424 1.88 -6.70 -15.60
C PHE A 424 1.62 -6.57 -14.10
N LEU A 425 2.46 -5.83 -13.38
CA LEU A 425 2.32 -5.61 -11.93
C LEU A 425 1.10 -4.73 -11.59
N ARG A 426 0.80 -3.74 -12.43
CA ARG A 426 -0.38 -2.88 -12.36
C ARG A 426 -1.67 -3.72 -12.39
N LEU A 427 -1.81 -4.61 -13.36
CA LEU A 427 -2.96 -5.51 -13.46
C LEU A 427 -3.01 -6.50 -12.28
N ALA A 428 -1.86 -6.99 -11.82
CA ALA A 428 -1.80 -7.83 -10.63
C ALA A 428 -2.30 -7.08 -9.40
N PHE A 429 -1.98 -5.79 -9.24
CA PHE A 429 -2.42 -4.98 -8.10
C PHE A 429 -3.94 -4.81 -8.04
N GLU A 430 -4.63 -4.62 -9.16
CA GLU A 430 -6.11 -4.56 -9.16
C GLU A 430 -6.74 -5.82 -8.58
N ARG A 431 -6.24 -6.99 -8.98
CA ARG A 431 -6.67 -8.28 -8.44
C ARG A 431 -6.26 -8.42 -6.98
N ASP A 432 -5.00 -8.16 -6.68
CA ASP A 432 -4.42 -8.39 -5.36
C ASP A 432 -5.08 -7.51 -4.29
N PHE A 433 -5.34 -6.23 -4.60
CA PHE A 433 -6.05 -5.31 -3.70
C PHE A 433 -7.49 -5.76 -3.47
N HIS A 434 -8.21 -6.18 -4.52
CA HIS A 434 -9.57 -6.70 -4.37
C HIS A 434 -9.61 -7.95 -3.50
N GLU A 435 -8.69 -8.89 -3.67
CA GLU A 435 -8.60 -10.10 -2.85
C GLU A 435 -8.19 -9.79 -1.40
N ALA A 436 -7.12 -9.01 -1.22
CA ALA A 436 -6.59 -8.64 0.10
C ALA A 436 -7.60 -7.83 0.93
N THR A 437 -8.52 -7.14 0.26
CA THR A 437 -9.63 -6.43 0.91
C THR A 437 -10.90 -7.28 1.06
N LYS A 438 -10.81 -8.61 0.87
CA LYS A 438 -11.96 -9.53 0.99
C LYS A 438 -13.11 -9.14 0.05
N ALA A 439 -12.78 -8.63 -1.14
CA ALA A 439 -13.68 -8.10 -2.16
C ALA A 439 -14.49 -6.85 -1.74
N LEU A 440 -14.07 -6.14 -0.69
CA LEU A 440 -14.75 -4.93 -0.20
C LEU A 440 -14.24 -3.65 -0.87
N GLY A 441 -12.97 -3.64 -1.32
CA GLY A 441 -12.34 -2.52 -1.99
C GLY A 441 -11.93 -2.85 -3.43
N ARG A 442 -11.80 -1.81 -4.26
CA ARG A 442 -11.27 -1.88 -5.62
C ARG A 442 -10.33 -0.72 -5.90
N VAL A 443 -9.36 -0.98 -6.77
CA VAL A 443 -8.53 0.05 -7.40
C VAL A 443 -8.68 -0.08 -8.91
N ASP A 444 -8.88 1.05 -9.58
CA ASP A 444 -8.81 1.20 -11.03
C ASP A 444 -7.45 1.83 -11.37
N THR A 445 -6.65 1.11 -12.15
CA THR A 445 -5.32 1.55 -12.55
C THR A 445 -5.23 2.00 -14.02
N THR A 446 -6.37 2.11 -14.69
CA THR A 446 -6.43 2.59 -16.08
C THR A 446 -6.17 4.09 -16.15
N LEU A 447 -5.58 4.53 -17.27
CA LEU A 447 -5.45 5.95 -17.57
C LEU A 447 -6.75 6.52 -18.15
N GLY A 448 -6.99 7.80 -17.89
CA GLY A 448 -8.21 8.51 -18.25
C GLY A 448 -9.38 8.21 -17.30
N PRO A 449 -10.59 8.74 -17.59
CA PRO A 449 -11.77 8.57 -16.73
C PRO A 449 -12.03 7.11 -16.35
N LEU A 450 -12.64 6.89 -15.18
CA LEU A 450 -13.04 5.56 -14.69
C LEU A 450 -13.70 4.75 -15.82
N ARG A 451 -13.11 3.61 -16.17
CA ARG A 451 -13.72 2.69 -17.12
C ARG A 451 -14.87 1.99 -16.41
N VAL A 452 -16.09 2.42 -16.71
CA VAL A 452 -17.30 1.82 -16.12
C VAL A 452 -17.55 0.48 -16.78
N ASP A 453 -17.80 -0.56 -15.98
CA ASP A 453 -18.30 -1.84 -16.48
C ASP A 453 -19.59 -1.59 -17.27
N LEU A 454 -19.50 -1.71 -18.59
CA LEU A 454 -20.65 -1.56 -19.47
C LEU A 454 -21.58 -2.76 -19.25
N THR A 455 -22.85 -2.50 -18.98
CA THR A 455 -23.86 -3.55 -18.97
C THR A 455 -23.92 -4.24 -20.34
N PRO A 456 -24.31 -5.52 -20.43
CA PRO A 456 -24.47 -6.21 -21.71
C PRO A 456 -25.39 -5.46 -22.71
N SER A 457 -26.37 -4.69 -22.22
CA SER A 457 -27.21 -3.81 -23.04
C SER A 457 -26.46 -2.58 -23.55
N GLN A 458 -25.63 -1.94 -22.73
CA GLN A 458 -24.76 -0.83 -23.16
C GLN A 458 -23.71 -1.30 -24.17
N VAL A 459 -23.11 -2.47 -23.96
CA VAL A 459 -22.20 -3.09 -24.95
C VAL A 459 -22.92 -3.34 -26.27
N ARG A 460 -24.12 -3.93 -26.24
CA ARG A 460 -24.96 -4.13 -27.45
C ARG A 460 -25.36 -2.82 -28.13
N ALA A 461 -25.65 -1.76 -27.38
CA ALA A 461 -25.98 -0.44 -27.94
C ALA A 461 -24.77 0.23 -28.61
N LEU A 462 -23.59 0.11 -28.00
CA LEU A 462 -22.33 0.65 -28.54
C LEU A 462 -21.85 -0.11 -29.78
N THR A 463 -22.01 -1.43 -29.77
CA THR A 463 -21.58 -2.32 -30.88
C THR A 463 -22.61 -2.46 -32.00
N GLY A 464 -23.90 -2.26 -31.70
CA GLY A 464 -24.99 -2.37 -32.67
C GLY A 464 -25.12 -1.19 -33.65
N GLY A 465 -24.45 -0.06 -33.37
CA GLY A 465 -24.50 1.15 -34.18
C GLY A 465 -23.36 1.34 -35.19
N GLY A 466 -22.43 0.38 -35.31
CA GLY A 466 -21.29 0.50 -36.24
C GLY A 466 -20.25 1.58 -35.86
N TYR A 467 -20.27 2.08 -34.62
CA TYR A 467 -19.28 3.04 -34.14
C TYR A 467 -18.00 2.32 -33.69
N ALA A 468 -17.05 2.17 -34.60
CA ALA A 468 -15.70 1.67 -34.32
C ALA A 468 -14.71 2.77 -33.85
N ASN A 469 -15.19 3.96 -33.47
CA ASN A 469 -14.32 5.07 -33.07
C ASN A 469 -14.90 5.80 -31.86
N LEU A 470 -14.73 5.20 -30.68
CA LEU A 470 -14.57 5.95 -29.43
C LEU A 470 -13.06 6.16 -29.24
N HIS A 471 -12.67 7.41 -29.06
CA HIS A 471 -11.29 7.90 -29.18
C HIS A 471 -10.24 7.03 -28.46
N ARG A 472 -9.20 6.66 -29.22
CA ARG A 472 -7.83 6.34 -28.74
C ARG A 472 -7.68 5.27 -27.65
N HIS A 473 -8.50 4.22 -27.65
CA HIS A 473 -8.11 2.91 -27.15
C HIS A 473 -8.86 1.88 -28.00
N PHE A 474 -8.13 0.98 -28.66
CA PHE A 474 -8.76 -0.24 -29.15
C PHE A 474 -9.11 -1.06 -27.90
N ILE A 475 -10.31 -0.84 -27.33
CA ILE A 475 -10.86 -1.78 -26.35
C ILE A 475 -10.97 -3.10 -27.07
N ARG A 476 -10.08 -4.03 -26.76
CA ARG A 476 -10.17 -5.41 -27.20
C ARG A 476 -11.16 -6.09 -26.28
N THR A 477 -11.78 -7.16 -26.74
CA THR A 477 -12.61 -8.02 -25.88
C THR A 477 -11.83 -8.63 -24.70
N SER A 478 -10.50 -8.54 -24.71
CA SER A 478 -9.62 -8.87 -23.59
C SER A 478 -9.62 -7.86 -22.45
N ASP A 479 -9.99 -6.61 -22.72
CA ASP A 479 -9.82 -5.50 -21.78
C ASP A 479 -11.09 -5.27 -20.95
N LEU A 480 -12.12 -6.09 -21.18
CA LEU A 480 -13.42 -6.01 -20.52
C LEU A 480 -13.54 -7.07 -19.44
N ARG A 481 -13.55 -6.63 -18.18
CA ARG A 481 -13.91 -7.48 -17.04
C ARG A 481 -15.43 -7.55 -16.91
N ILE A 482 -16.04 -8.60 -17.44
CA ILE A 482 -17.50 -8.76 -17.35
C ILE A 482 -17.82 -9.39 -16.00
N SER A 483 -18.53 -8.67 -15.14
CA SER A 483 -19.02 -9.19 -13.87
C SER A 483 -20.53 -9.13 -13.76
N GLY A 484 -21.12 -10.04 -12.98
CA GLY A 484 -22.57 -10.09 -12.81
C GLY A 484 -23.04 -11.16 -11.85
N THR A 485 -24.33 -11.14 -11.52
CA THR A 485 -25.00 -12.24 -10.81
C THR A 485 -25.55 -13.20 -11.85
N GLN A 486 -25.10 -14.46 -11.82
CA GLN A 486 -25.63 -15.50 -12.71
C GLN A 486 -26.83 -16.20 -12.08
N PHE A 487 -26.76 -16.47 -10.77
CA PHE A 487 -27.81 -17.18 -10.04
C PHE A 487 -28.17 -16.44 -8.77
N SER A 488 -29.46 -16.45 -8.43
CA SER A 488 -29.96 -16.11 -7.11
C SER A 488 -30.89 -17.22 -6.68
N GLY A 489 -30.89 -17.54 -5.39
CA GLY A 489 -31.72 -18.63 -4.88
C GLY A 489 -31.82 -18.63 -3.36
N THR A 490 -32.55 -19.62 -2.86
CA THR A 490 -32.74 -19.85 -1.43
C THR A 490 -32.49 -21.32 -1.12
N LEU A 491 -31.77 -21.57 -0.02
CA LEU A 491 -31.42 -22.91 0.47
C LEU A 491 -31.95 -23.09 1.89
N SER A 492 -32.66 -24.19 2.13
CA SER A 492 -33.03 -24.63 3.47
C SER A 492 -31.78 -24.96 4.32
N PRO A 493 -31.91 -25.04 5.65
CA PRO A 493 -30.79 -25.39 6.54
C PRO A 493 -30.07 -26.66 6.09
N GLY A 494 -28.73 -26.62 6.02
CA GLY A 494 -27.90 -27.76 5.60
C GLY A 494 -28.00 -28.18 4.13
N GLN A 495 -28.90 -27.56 3.33
CA GLN A 495 -29.18 -27.98 1.96
C GLN A 495 -27.99 -27.70 1.03
N THR A 496 -27.74 -28.64 0.12
CA THR A 496 -26.80 -28.48 -1.01
C THR A 496 -27.56 -28.52 -2.32
N GLN A 497 -27.27 -27.61 -3.25
CA GLN A 497 -27.77 -27.64 -4.62
C GLN A 497 -26.62 -27.47 -5.62
N LEU A 498 -26.77 -28.05 -6.81
CA LEU A 498 -25.83 -27.92 -7.91
C LEU A 498 -26.47 -27.06 -9.00
N TRP A 499 -25.77 -25.99 -9.38
CA TRP A 499 -26.16 -25.06 -10.44
C TRP A 499 -25.16 -25.17 -11.58
N PHE A 500 -25.59 -24.90 -12.81
CA PHE A 500 -24.67 -24.91 -13.94
C PHE A 500 -24.99 -23.83 -14.96
N THR A 501 -23.94 -23.34 -15.61
CA THR A 501 -24.01 -22.44 -16.76
C THR A 501 -22.98 -22.89 -17.79
N HIS A 502 -23.33 -22.78 -19.07
CA HIS A 502 -22.55 -23.36 -20.17
C HIS A 502 -22.26 -22.30 -21.24
N SER A 503 -21.53 -22.70 -22.27
CA SER A 503 -21.19 -21.85 -23.42
C SER A 503 -20.32 -20.64 -23.07
N TRP A 504 -19.49 -20.75 -22.02
CA TRP A 504 -18.46 -19.76 -21.72
C TRP A 504 -17.28 -19.94 -22.67
N PRO A 505 -16.82 -18.91 -23.39
CA PRO A 505 -15.67 -19.03 -24.27
C PRO A 505 -14.42 -19.54 -23.54
N VAL A 506 -13.66 -20.46 -24.16
CA VAL A 506 -12.43 -21.04 -23.57
C VAL A 506 -11.29 -20.05 -23.37
N ASP A 507 -11.36 -18.88 -24.01
CA ASP A 507 -10.42 -17.78 -23.87
C ASP A 507 -10.80 -16.80 -22.74
N LEU A 508 -11.86 -17.11 -21.98
CA LEU A 508 -12.22 -16.40 -20.75
C LEU A 508 -11.92 -17.28 -19.53
N ASN A 509 -11.14 -16.75 -18.59
CA ASN A 509 -11.13 -17.23 -17.22
C ASN A 509 -12.34 -16.64 -16.47
N VAL A 510 -13.02 -17.46 -15.66
CA VAL A 510 -14.21 -17.04 -14.92
C VAL A 510 -14.06 -17.41 -13.45
N ASP A 511 -14.00 -16.39 -12.60
CA ASP A 511 -14.02 -16.56 -11.15
C ASP A 511 -15.46 -16.52 -10.63
N TRP A 512 -15.78 -17.50 -9.78
CA TRP A 512 -17.10 -17.62 -9.15
C TRP A 512 -17.01 -17.35 -7.66
N THR A 513 -17.85 -16.42 -7.20
CA THR A 513 -18.06 -16.14 -5.78
C THR A 513 -19.51 -16.35 -5.43
N VAL A 514 -19.79 -16.93 -4.26
CA VAL A 514 -21.16 -17.09 -3.77
C VAL A 514 -21.28 -16.42 -2.42
N ARG A 515 -22.27 -15.54 -2.27
CA ARG A 515 -22.51 -14.81 -1.02
C ARG A 515 -23.93 -15.01 -0.51
N PRO A 516 -24.13 -15.10 0.82
CA PRO A 516 -25.45 -14.98 1.40
C PRO A 516 -25.99 -13.55 1.21
N THR A 517 -27.29 -13.41 0.98
CA THR A 517 -28.00 -12.12 1.00
C THR A 517 -28.92 -11.97 2.20
N THR A 518 -29.19 -13.06 2.92
CA THR A 518 -29.91 -13.02 4.20
C THR A 518 -28.95 -12.61 5.32
N VAL A 519 -29.30 -11.57 6.06
CA VAL A 519 -28.56 -11.12 7.25
C VAL A 519 -28.84 -12.07 8.41
N SER A 520 -27.80 -12.78 8.90
CA SER A 520 -27.88 -13.64 10.09
C SER A 520 -26.49 -13.77 10.75
N GLY A 521 -26.43 -13.60 12.07
CA GLY A 521 -25.17 -13.67 12.83
C GLY A 521 -24.72 -15.11 13.17
N GLY A 522 -23.46 -15.30 13.57
CA GLY A 522 -22.97 -16.57 14.14
C GLY A 522 -22.30 -17.54 13.14
N GLY A 523 -21.17 -17.15 12.55
CA GLY A 523 -20.27 -18.03 11.80
C GLY A 523 -20.58 -18.23 10.30
N PRO A 524 -19.75 -19.01 9.57
CA PRO A 524 -19.86 -19.20 8.13
C PRO A 524 -21.23 -19.76 7.70
N LYS A 525 -21.86 -19.14 6.70
CA LYS A 525 -23.24 -19.45 6.28
C LYS A 525 -23.32 -20.25 4.99
N ILE A 526 -22.37 -20.07 4.08
CA ILE A 526 -22.39 -20.71 2.77
C ILE A 526 -21.00 -21.21 2.40
N THR A 527 -20.95 -22.34 1.71
CA THR A 527 -19.74 -22.84 1.06
C THR A 527 -20.10 -23.25 -0.37
N TRP A 528 -19.11 -23.19 -1.27
CA TRP A 528 -19.31 -23.61 -2.64
C TRP A 528 -18.06 -24.27 -3.21
N THR A 529 -18.26 -25.10 -4.23
CA THR A 529 -17.20 -25.63 -5.08
C THR A 529 -17.52 -25.36 -6.53
N VAL A 530 -16.49 -25.11 -7.33
CA VAL A 530 -16.61 -24.90 -8.77
C VAL A 530 -15.92 -26.06 -9.46
N GLU A 531 -16.64 -26.73 -10.34
CA GLU A 531 -16.13 -27.76 -11.23
C GLU A 531 -16.29 -27.28 -12.66
N THR A 532 -15.31 -27.57 -13.52
CA THR A 532 -15.33 -27.18 -14.92
C THR A 532 -15.40 -28.40 -15.83
N GLU A 533 -16.23 -28.29 -16.86
CA GLU A 533 -16.30 -29.26 -17.94
C GLU A 533 -15.99 -28.53 -19.25
N ARG A 534 -15.20 -29.15 -20.13
CA ARG A 534 -14.94 -28.62 -21.47
C ARG A 534 -15.72 -29.45 -22.50
N PRO A 535 -17.00 -29.12 -22.77
CA PRO A 535 -17.83 -29.92 -23.67
C PRO A 535 -17.43 -29.79 -25.15
N SER A 536 -16.65 -28.77 -25.51
CA SER A 536 -16.18 -28.55 -26.89
C SER A 536 -14.85 -27.80 -26.95
N ALA A 537 -14.26 -27.70 -28.13
CA ALA A 537 -13.01 -26.96 -28.34
C ALA A 537 -13.13 -25.46 -27.97
N GLY A 538 -14.32 -24.87 -28.11
CA GLY A 538 -14.53 -23.42 -27.95
C GLY A 538 -15.22 -22.99 -26.65
N PHE A 539 -15.77 -23.92 -25.85
CA PHE A 539 -16.57 -23.57 -24.68
C PHE A 539 -16.28 -24.38 -23.41
N ILE A 540 -16.51 -23.75 -22.26
CA ILE A 540 -16.46 -24.30 -20.90
C ILE A 540 -17.88 -24.23 -20.29
N THR A 541 -18.21 -25.26 -19.51
CA THR A 541 -19.36 -25.31 -18.61
C THR A 541 -18.85 -25.26 -17.18
N TYR A 542 -19.47 -24.41 -16.35
CA TYR A 542 -19.18 -24.30 -14.93
C TYR A 542 -20.33 -24.91 -14.13
N TRP A 543 -19.96 -25.80 -13.21
CA TRP A 543 -20.84 -26.47 -12.27
C TRP A 543 -20.54 -25.93 -10.87
N ILE A 544 -21.46 -25.17 -10.28
CA ILE A 544 -21.29 -24.55 -8.96
C ILE A 544 -22.16 -25.28 -7.94
N ARG A 545 -21.53 -26.03 -7.05
CA ARG A 545 -22.20 -26.69 -5.93
C ARG A 545 -22.24 -25.73 -4.76
N ILE A 546 -23.41 -25.40 -4.24
CA ILE A 546 -23.61 -24.42 -3.18
C ILE A 546 -24.29 -25.10 -2.00
N ARG A 547 -23.74 -24.94 -0.80
CA ARG A 547 -24.27 -25.51 0.44
C ARG A 547 -24.51 -24.44 1.49
N ASN A 548 -25.72 -24.45 2.06
CA ASN A 548 -26.04 -23.71 3.27
C ASN A 548 -25.45 -24.46 4.48
N MET A 549 -24.55 -23.81 5.21
CA MET A 549 -23.90 -24.36 6.40
C MET A 549 -24.63 -24.00 7.70
N SER A 550 -25.66 -23.15 7.62
CA SER A 550 -26.39 -22.65 8.77
C SER A 550 -27.61 -23.49 9.14
N SER A 551 -28.14 -23.23 10.33
CA SER A 551 -29.41 -23.80 10.84
C SER A 551 -30.66 -23.05 10.35
N GLU A 552 -30.50 -22.01 9.53
CA GLU A 552 -31.58 -21.15 9.05
C GLU A 552 -31.71 -21.21 7.53
N THR A 553 -32.86 -20.82 7.00
CA THR A 553 -33.04 -20.71 5.55
C THR A 553 -32.28 -19.48 5.05
N LEU A 554 -31.48 -19.66 3.99
CA LEU A 554 -30.53 -18.67 3.50
C LEU A 554 -30.79 -18.35 2.03
N SER A 555 -30.95 -17.08 1.69
CA SER A 555 -30.91 -16.60 0.32
C SER A 555 -29.47 -16.27 -0.08
N PHE A 556 -29.13 -16.46 -1.36
CA PHE A 556 -27.78 -16.27 -1.88
C PHE A 556 -27.76 -15.68 -3.30
N GLU A 557 -26.61 -15.13 -3.67
CA GLU A 557 -26.24 -14.78 -5.04
C GLU A 557 -24.94 -15.50 -5.42
N ALA A 558 -24.92 -16.16 -6.58
CA ALA A 558 -23.70 -16.63 -7.23
C ALA A 558 -23.31 -15.65 -8.33
N ARG A 559 -22.15 -15.03 -8.16
CA ARG A 559 -21.62 -13.97 -9.01
C ARG A 559 -20.40 -14.47 -9.76
N TYR A 560 -20.20 -13.93 -10.95
CA TYR A 560 -19.05 -14.21 -11.79
C TYR A 560 -18.25 -12.94 -12.08
N SER A 561 -16.98 -13.12 -12.40
CA SER A 561 -16.10 -12.11 -12.96
C SER A 561 -15.23 -12.76 -14.03
N THR A 562 -15.24 -12.24 -15.26
CA THR A 562 -14.43 -12.77 -16.35
C THR A 562 -13.15 -11.97 -16.54
N PHE A 563 -12.05 -12.63 -16.86
CA PHE A 563 -10.80 -12.00 -17.29
C PHE A 563 -10.14 -12.87 -18.37
N ARG A 564 -9.29 -12.27 -19.21
CA ARG A 564 -8.54 -13.00 -20.23
C ARG A 564 -7.11 -13.20 -19.81
#